data_AF-A0A2V7ESL3-F1
#
_entry.id   AF-A0A2V7ESL3-F1
#
_cell.length_a   1.000
_cell.length_b   1.000
_cell.length_c   1.000
_cell.angle_alpha   90.00
_cell.angle_beta   90.00
_cell.angle_gamma   90.00
#
_symmetry.space_group_name_H-M   'P 1'
#
loop_
_entity.id
_entity.type
_entity.pdbx_description
1 polymer ?
#
loop_
_entity_poly.entity_id
_entity_poly.type
_entity_poly.pdbx_seq_one_letter_code
_entity_poly.pdbx_strand_id
1 'polypeptide(L)'
;MQATSRREFLRVTSGATAGMASWLALGRAPAFAQKRELTFLSWNHFVPASDDELRKQADAFGKLANCEVRVDTIAHLQLPAKFAAEAQAQSGHDLRLSFGADPFLYENLLADVGDIIDELGKKYGGWYPFAKEGSQTASGWKAVPWFWISFPATYNMTHFKQAGLETPKTWAELLHHGKILKKQGNPVGIAISHCADANSTFWSVLWSYGGKVLEADGKT
;
A
#
# COMPACT_ATOMS: atom_id res chain seq x y z
N MET A 1 -36.43 -22.59 41.90
CA MET A 1 -36.20 -21.31 41.19
C MET A 1 -37.56 -20.84 40.69
N GLN A 2 -38.09 -19.74 41.24
CA GLN A 2 -39.41 -19.22 40.87
C GLN A 2 -39.32 -18.55 39.48
N ALA A 3 -40.26 -18.87 38.60
CA ALA A 3 -40.32 -18.33 37.26
C ALA A 3 -40.74 -16.85 37.30
N THR A 4 -39.91 -15.97 36.76
CA THR A 4 -40.20 -14.53 36.64
C THR A 4 -41.45 -14.32 35.79
N SER A 5 -42.45 -13.64 36.34
CA SER A 5 -43.71 -13.45 35.61
C SER A 5 -43.58 -12.33 34.57
N ARG A 6 -44.35 -12.41 33.47
CA ARG A 6 -44.37 -11.40 32.39
C ARG A 6 -44.56 -9.96 32.87
N ARG A 7 -45.19 -9.76 34.04
CA ARG A 7 -45.41 -8.44 34.66
C ARG A 7 -44.16 -7.85 35.31
N GLU A 8 -43.25 -8.69 35.82
CA GLU A 8 -41.96 -8.26 36.36
C GLU A 8 -41.01 -7.87 35.24
N PHE A 9 -40.98 -8.65 34.15
CA PHE A 9 -40.18 -8.33 32.96
C PHE A 9 -40.54 -6.96 32.36
N LEU A 10 -41.83 -6.64 32.28
CA LEU A 10 -42.32 -5.38 31.74
C LEU A 10 -42.05 -4.17 32.65
N ARG A 11 -41.98 -4.37 33.98
CA ARG A 11 -41.60 -3.29 34.91
C ARG A 11 -40.11 -2.94 34.85
N VAL A 12 -39.25 -3.93 34.56
CA VAL A 12 -37.81 -3.70 34.37
C VAL A 12 -37.54 -2.95 33.05
N THR A 13 -38.40 -3.10 32.04
CA THR A 13 -38.23 -2.44 30.72
C THR A 13 -38.77 -1.01 30.66
N SER A 14 -39.64 -0.59 31.58
CA SER A 14 -40.18 0.79 31.61
C SER A 14 -39.16 1.88 32.02
N GLY A 15 -37.97 1.50 32.49
CA GLY A 15 -36.89 2.45 32.84
C GLY A 15 -35.96 2.85 31.68
N ALA A 16 -36.12 2.28 30.48
CA ALA A 16 -35.21 2.47 29.34
C ALA A 16 -35.94 2.99 28.07
N THR A 17 -36.90 3.89 28.24
CA THR A 17 -37.88 4.24 27.19
C THR A 17 -37.41 5.25 26.14
N ALA A 18 -36.22 5.86 26.26
CA ALA A 18 -35.72 6.76 25.22
C ALA A 18 -35.04 6.02 24.03
N GLY A 19 -34.60 4.78 24.23
CA GLY A 19 -33.86 4.01 23.21
C GLY A 19 -34.76 3.16 22.32
N MET A 20 -35.72 2.42 22.88
CA MET A 20 -36.33 1.28 22.18
C MET A 20 -37.34 1.61 21.07
N ALA A 21 -37.82 2.85 20.98
CA ALA A 21 -38.84 3.22 19.99
C ALA A 21 -38.29 3.28 18.54
N SER A 22 -36.98 3.45 18.35
CA SER A 22 -36.39 3.55 17.00
C SER A 22 -36.02 2.20 16.36
N TRP A 23 -35.99 1.10 17.13
CA TRP A 23 -35.40 -0.17 16.65
C TRP A 23 -36.43 -1.10 16.01
N LEU A 24 -37.66 -1.06 16.53
CA LEU A 24 -38.81 -1.77 15.95
C LEU A 24 -39.22 -1.19 14.59
N ALA A 25 -38.90 0.08 14.33
CA ALA A 25 -39.19 0.73 13.04
C ALA A 25 -38.18 0.39 11.93
N LEU A 26 -36.98 -0.11 12.27
CA LEU A 26 -35.89 -0.37 11.31
C LEU A 26 -35.56 -1.86 11.10
N GLY A 27 -36.21 -2.78 11.83
CA GLY A 27 -36.04 -4.23 11.65
C GLY A 27 -34.62 -4.77 11.87
N ARG A 28 -33.70 -3.95 12.41
CA ARG A 28 -32.32 -4.30 12.70
C ARG A 28 -31.98 -3.92 14.13
N ALA A 29 -31.47 -4.89 14.89
CA ALA A 29 -30.94 -4.64 16.22
C ALA A 29 -29.76 -3.66 16.15
N PRO A 30 -29.53 -2.81 17.16
CA PRO A 30 -28.38 -1.92 17.19
C PRO A 30 -27.08 -2.73 17.10
N ALA A 31 -26.26 -2.46 16.08
CA ALA A 31 -24.97 -3.11 15.87
C ALA A 31 -23.88 -2.60 16.86
N PHE A 32 -24.18 -2.63 18.16
CA PHE A 32 -23.24 -2.31 19.24
C PHE A 32 -22.51 -3.54 19.79
N ALA A 33 -22.86 -4.76 19.34
CA ALA A 33 -22.33 -6.01 19.89
C ALA A 33 -21.45 -6.83 18.92
N GLN A 34 -21.27 -6.40 17.67
CA GLN A 34 -20.39 -7.12 16.74
C GLN A 34 -19.00 -6.50 16.80
N LYS A 35 -18.02 -7.28 17.28
CA LYS A 35 -16.59 -6.93 17.18
C LYS A 35 -16.29 -6.69 15.70
N ARG A 36 -15.99 -5.45 15.32
CA ARG A 36 -15.66 -5.09 13.94
C ARG A 36 -14.21 -5.50 13.68
N GLU A 37 -13.98 -6.31 12.67
CA GLU A 37 -12.63 -6.67 12.20
C GLU A 37 -12.39 -5.95 10.87
N LEU A 38 -11.19 -5.37 10.72
CA LEU A 38 -10.66 -4.88 9.45
C LEU A 38 -9.48 -5.76 9.06
N THR A 39 -9.46 -6.20 7.82
CA THR A 39 -8.41 -7.05 7.28
C THR A 39 -7.54 -6.26 6.31
N PHE A 40 -6.22 -6.33 6.48
CA PHE A 40 -5.25 -5.63 5.66
C PHE A 40 -4.23 -6.59 5.07
N LEU A 41 -4.21 -6.71 3.74
CA LEU A 41 -3.22 -7.49 3.01
C LEU A 41 -2.02 -6.62 2.61
N SER A 42 -0.82 -7.01 3.02
CA SER A 42 0.45 -6.39 2.61
C SER A 42 1.44 -7.46 2.10
N TRP A 43 2.57 -7.04 1.53
CA TRP A 43 3.70 -7.96 1.43
C TRP A 43 4.36 -8.17 2.80
N ASN A 44 5.08 -9.27 2.97
CA ASN A 44 6.09 -9.39 4.03
C ASN A 44 7.31 -8.55 3.66
N HIS A 45 7.86 -7.83 4.64
CA HIS A 45 8.95 -6.92 4.39
C HIS A 45 10.31 -7.63 4.45
N PHE A 46 11.26 -7.20 3.59
CA PHE A 46 12.64 -7.73 3.62
C PHE A 46 13.37 -7.45 4.93
N VAL A 47 12.95 -6.38 5.63
CA VAL A 47 13.38 -6.02 6.98
C VAL A 47 12.25 -6.38 7.94
N PRO A 48 12.36 -7.45 8.75
CA PRO A 48 11.28 -7.93 9.61
C PRO A 48 10.73 -6.88 10.58
N ALA A 49 11.57 -5.95 11.06
CA ALA A 49 11.15 -4.88 11.95
C ALA A 49 10.07 -3.96 11.36
N SER A 50 9.97 -3.88 10.02
CA SER A 50 8.90 -3.13 9.35
C SER A 50 7.55 -3.83 9.46
N ASP A 51 7.52 -5.17 9.42
CA ASP A 51 6.28 -5.94 9.62
C ASP A 51 5.80 -5.81 11.07
N ASP A 52 6.73 -5.85 12.03
CA ASP A 52 6.43 -5.65 13.46
C ASP A 52 5.83 -4.26 13.72
N GLU A 53 6.43 -3.22 13.14
CA GLU A 53 5.93 -1.84 13.28
C GLU A 53 4.56 -1.67 12.60
N LEU A 54 4.32 -2.29 11.45
CA LEU A 54 3.02 -2.24 10.79
C LEU A 54 1.92 -2.87 11.66
N ARG A 55 2.20 -4.03 12.27
CA ARG A 55 1.27 -4.70 13.20
C ARG A 55 1.00 -3.84 14.43
N LYS A 56 2.04 -3.20 14.98
CA LYS A 56 1.89 -2.27 16.10
C LYS A 56 1.02 -1.05 15.77
N GLN A 57 1.15 -0.50 14.55
CA GLN A 57 0.29 0.60 14.09
C GLN A 57 -1.17 0.14 13.90
N ALA A 58 -1.38 -1.07 13.35
CA ALA A 58 -2.69 -1.69 13.23
C ALA A 58 -3.36 -1.88 14.62
N ASP A 59 -2.61 -2.37 15.61
CA ASP A 59 -3.09 -2.51 16.99
C ASP A 59 -3.45 -1.15 17.63
N ALA A 60 -2.61 -0.14 17.41
CA ALA A 60 -2.84 1.21 17.92
C ALA A 60 -4.11 1.82 17.30
N PHE A 61 -4.29 1.69 15.99
CA PHE A 61 -5.52 2.12 15.32
C PHE A 61 -6.74 1.35 15.81
N GLY A 62 -6.64 0.02 15.95
CA GLY A 62 -7.74 -0.82 16.44
C GLY A 62 -8.26 -0.38 17.80
N LYS A 63 -7.36 -0.01 18.72
CA LYS A 63 -7.73 0.56 20.03
C LYS A 63 -8.47 1.89 19.91
N LEU A 64 -8.04 2.78 19.01
CA LEU A 64 -8.66 4.09 18.80
C LEU A 64 -10.04 3.97 18.12
N ALA A 65 -10.16 3.06 17.15
CA ALA A 65 -11.36 2.87 16.35
C ALA A 65 -12.34 1.84 16.95
N ASN A 66 -12.00 1.24 18.10
CA ASN A 66 -12.76 0.15 18.73
C ASN A 66 -13.06 -1.00 17.75
N CYS A 67 -12.03 -1.44 17.02
CA CYS A 67 -12.07 -2.55 16.09
C CYS A 67 -10.80 -3.42 16.20
N GLU A 68 -10.87 -4.64 15.72
CA GLU A 68 -9.69 -5.49 15.49
C GLU A 68 -9.14 -5.19 14.10
N VAL A 69 -7.81 -5.12 13.97
CA VAL A 69 -7.16 -4.97 12.67
C VAL A 69 -6.22 -6.14 12.46
N ARG A 70 -6.54 -7.02 11.51
CA ARG A 70 -5.70 -8.16 11.15
C ARG A 70 -4.82 -7.80 9.96
N VAL A 71 -3.51 -7.87 10.15
CA VAL A 71 -2.53 -7.67 9.06
C VAL A 71 -2.05 -9.02 8.54
N ASP A 72 -2.43 -9.34 7.32
CA ASP A 72 -2.01 -10.54 6.61
C ASP A 72 -0.86 -10.17 5.65
N THR A 73 0.20 -10.97 5.64
CA THR A 73 1.41 -10.71 4.84
C THR A 73 1.77 -11.91 3.98
N ILE A 74 2.06 -11.68 2.70
CA ILE A 74 2.53 -12.72 1.76
C ILE A 74 3.76 -12.24 0.98
N ALA A 75 4.44 -13.12 0.24
CA ALA A 75 5.54 -12.69 -0.62
C ALA A 75 5.05 -11.70 -1.69
N HIS A 76 5.81 -10.62 -1.96
CA HIS A 76 5.38 -9.61 -2.93
C HIS A 76 5.06 -10.20 -4.33
N LEU A 77 5.79 -11.24 -4.76
CA LEU A 77 5.54 -11.94 -6.02
C LEU A 77 4.19 -12.69 -6.07
N GLN A 78 3.58 -12.94 -4.91
CA GLN A 78 2.28 -13.62 -4.79
C GLN A 78 1.10 -12.64 -4.78
N LEU A 79 1.34 -11.34 -4.55
CA LEU A 79 0.28 -10.33 -4.48
C LEU A 79 -0.58 -10.25 -5.76
N PRO A 80 -0.03 -10.25 -6.99
CA PRO A 80 -0.86 -10.18 -8.19
C PRO A 80 -1.86 -11.33 -8.30
N ALA A 81 -1.41 -12.55 -8.01
CA ALA A 81 -2.28 -13.74 -8.03
C ALA A 81 -3.35 -13.67 -6.93
N LYS A 82 -2.97 -13.20 -5.73
CA LYS A 82 -3.91 -13.03 -4.61
C LYS A 82 -4.97 -11.97 -4.91
N PHE A 83 -4.59 -10.83 -5.49
CA PHE A 83 -5.52 -9.77 -5.88
C PHE A 83 -6.49 -10.23 -6.95
N ALA A 84 -6.00 -10.95 -7.98
CA ALA A 84 -6.85 -11.51 -9.02
C ALA A 84 -7.86 -12.52 -8.44
N ALA A 85 -7.44 -13.35 -7.49
CA ALA A 85 -8.32 -14.30 -6.82
C ALA A 85 -9.42 -13.61 -5.99
N GLU A 86 -9.08 -12.57 -5.22
CA GLU A 86 -10.07 -11.80 -4.44
C GLU A 86 -11.03 -11.03 -5.33
N ALA A 87 -10.51 -10.46 -6.43
CA ALA A 87 -11.31 -9.81 -7.44
C ALA A 87 -12.29 -10.80 -8.11
N GLN A 88 -11.84 -11.99 -8.49
CA GLN A 88 -12.72 -12.99 -9.11
C GLN A 88 -13.78 -13.52 -8.13
N ALA A 89 -13.40 -13.72 -6.86
CA ALA A 89 -14.30 -14.22 -5.82
C ALA A 89 -15.29 -13.15 -5.32
N GLN A 90 -15.06 -11.87 -5.63
CA GLN A 90 -15.80 -10.74 -5.06
C GLN A 90 -15.80 -10.77 -3.52
N SER A 91 -14.69 -11.24 -2.94
CA SER A 91 -14.48 -11.42 -1.51
C SER A 91 -12.99 -11.44 -1.23
N GLY A 92 -12.55 -10.70 -0.21
CA GLY A 92 -11.13 -10.50 0.06
C GLY A 92 -10.90 -9.62 1.27
N HIS A 93 -9.74 -8.98 1.31
CA HIS A 93 -9.39 -8.07 2.40
C HIS A 93 -10.08 -6.71 2.23
N ASP A 94 -10.34 -6.03 3.35
CA ASP A 94 -10.92 -4.68 3.37
C ASP A 94 -9.92 -3.63 2.86
N LEU A 95 -8.65 -3.80 3.23
CA LEU A 95 -7.52 -3.01 2.75
C LEU A 95 -6.52 -3.92 2.06
N ARG A 96 -5.86 -3.39 1.03
CA ARG A 96 -4.69 -4.02 0.44
C ARG A 96 -3.64 -3.00 0.07
N LEU A 97 -2.38 -3.37 0.21
CA LEU A 97 -1.27 -2.64 -0.37
C LEU A 97 -1.44 -2.65 -1.88
N SER A 98 -1.34 -1.49 -2.52
CA SER A 98 -1.47 -1.35 -3.96
C SER A 98 -0.17 -0.80 -4.54
N PHE A 99 0.27 -1.32 -5.68
CA PHE A 99 1.48 -0.85 -6.34
C PHE A 99 1.35 -0.90 -7.87
N GLY A 100 2.21 -0.13 -8.56
CA GLY A 100 2.17 -0.07 -10.01
C GLY A 100 0.82 0.37 -10.55
N ALA A 101 0.25 -0.41 -11.47
CA ALA A 101 -1.02 -0.10 -12.15
C ALA A 101 -2.26 -0.70 -11.48
N ASP A 102 -2.14 -1.27 -10.27
CA ASP A 102 -3.24 -1.92 -9.56
C ASP A 102 -4.50 -1.05 -9.43
N PRO A 103 -4.43 0.27 -9.12
CA PRO A 103 -5.64 1.11 -9.01
C PRO A 103 -6.44 1.20 -10.30
N PHE A 104 -5.75 1.16 -11.46
CA PHE A 104 -6.37 1.15 -12.78
C PHE A 104 -6.92 -0.23 -13.14
N LEU A 105 -6.15 -1.29 -12.87
CA LEU A 105 -6.54 -2.66 -13.20
C LEU A 105 -7.82 -3.10 -12.46
N TYR A 106 -8.00 -2.64 -11.22
CA TYR A 106 -9.11 -3.02 -10.36
C TYR A 106 -10.04 -1.84 -10.06
N GLU A 107 -10.05 -0.82 -10.91
CA GLU A 107 -10.78 0.45 -10.72
C GLU A 107 -12.23 0.25 -10.24
N ASN A 108 -12.94 -0.70 -10.84
CA ASN A 108 -14.36 -0.97 -10.56
C ASN A 108 -14.59 -1.79 -9.27
N LEU A 109 -13.52 -2.26 -8.63
CA LEU A 109 -13.56 -3.06 -7.39
C LEU A 109 -13.01 -2.29 -6.20
N LEU A 110 -12.53 -1.07 -6.42
CA LEU A 110 -11.93 -0.22 -5.39
C LEU A 110 -12.88 0.91 -5.03
N ALA A 111 -12.97 1.19 -3.73
CA ALA A 111 -13.69 2.34 -3.22
C ALA A 111 -13.05 3.65 -3.74
N ASP A 112 -13.88 4.66 -3.97
CA ASP A 112 -13.36 6.02 -4.12
C ASP A 112 -12.96 6.55 -2.75
N VAL A 113 -11.72 7.03 -2.61
CA VAL A 113 -11.12 7.54 -1.38
C VAL A 113 -10.77 9.02 -1.48
N GLY A 114 -11.39 9.74 -2.43
CA GLY A 114 -11.09 11.16 -2.67
C GLY A 114 -11.31 12.07 -1.46
N ASP A 115 -12.27 11.74 -0.59
CA ASP A 115 -12.51 12.46 0.67
C ASP A 115 -11.31 12.35 1.63
N ILE A 116 -10.74 11.15 1.77
CA ILE A 116 -9.52 10.90 2.55
C ILE A 116 -8.34 11.66 1.95
N ILE A 117 -8.18 11.63 0.62
CA ILE A 117 -7.13 12.36 -0.09
C ILE A 117 -7.21 13.86 0.19
N ASP A 118 -8.41 14.43 0.12
CA ASP A 118 -8.65 15.86 0.34
C ASP A 118 -8.41 16.25 1.80
N GLU A 119 -8.86 15.44 2.75
CA GLU A 119 -8.62 15.66 4.18
C GLU A 119 -7.13 15.65 4.51
N LEU A 120 -6.44 14.57 4.12
CA LEU A 120 -5.00 14.41 4.37
C LEU A 120 -4.19 15.49 3.64
N GLY A 121 -4.57 15.83 2.40
CA GLY A 121 -3.93 16.88 1.62
C GLY A 121 -4.04 18.25 2.31
N LYS A 122 -5.24 18.62 2.78
CA LYS A 122 -5.43 19.87 3.54
C LYS A 122 -4.64 19.88 4.84
N LYS A 123 -4.57 18.74 5.54
CA LYS A 123 -3.92 18.63 6.85
C LYS A 123 -2.40 18.62 6.77
N TYR A 124 -1.81 18.01 5.75
CA TYR A 124 -0.38 17.71 5.69
C TYR A 124 0.37 18.40 4.53
N GLY A 125 -0.25 19.36 3.84
CA GLY A 125 0.43 20.19 2.85
C GLY A 125 0.36 19.68 1.41
N GLY A 126 -0.61 18.82 1.10
CA GLY A 126 -0.90 18.33 -0.24
C GLY A 126 -0.13 17.07 -0.62
N TRP A 127 -0.16 16.76 -1.92
CA TRP A 127 0.41 15.55 -2.50
C TRP A 127 1.39 15.92 -3.62
N TYR A 128 2.42 15.08 -3.81
CA TYR A 128 3.27 15.21 -4.99
C TYR A 128 2.42 15.04 -6.27
N PRO A 129 2.71 15.78 -7.36
CA PRO A 129 1.92 15.69 -8.59
C PRO A 129 1.78 14.26 -9.12
N PHE A 130 2.86 13.47 -9.06
CA PHE A 130 2.87 12.07 -9.52
C PHE A 130 1.99 11.13 -8.69
N ALA A 131 1.52 11.53 -7.52
CA ALA A 131 0.61 10.71 -6.71
C ALA A 131 -0.71 10.43 -7.44
N LYS A 132 -1.17 11.39 -8.27
CA LYS A 132 -2.34 11.22 -9.13
C LYS A 132 -2.10 10.17 -10.20
N GLU A 133 -0.90 10.10 -10.75
CA GLU A 133 -0.55 9.21 -11.87
C GLU A 133 -0.66 7.73 -11.47
N GLY A 134 -0.42 7.40 -10.20
CA GLY A 134 -0.55 6.04 -9.68
C GLY A 134 -1.91 5.70 -9.07
N SER A 135 -2.63 6.69 -8.55
CA SER A 135 -3.77 6.44 -7.66
C SER A 135 -5.11 7.06 -8.10
N GLN A 136 -5.12 7.95 -9.11
CA GLN A 136 -6.32 8.59 -9.61
C GLN A 136 -6.66 8.07 -11.01
N THR A 137 -7.80 7.38 -11.11
CA THR A 137 -8.33 6.84 -12.37
C THR A 137 -9.43 7.74 -12.93
N ALA A 138 -10.03 7.35 -14.06
CA ALA A 138 -11.13 8.10 -14.66
C ALA A 138 -12.36 8.19 -13.74
N SER A 139 -12.56 7.20 -12.87
CA SER A 139 -13.67 7.16 -11.89
C SER A 139 -13.33 7.66 -10.48
N GLY A 140 -12.18 8.30 -10.27
CA GLY A 140 -11.84 8.96 -9.00
C GLY A 140 -10.54 8.47 -8.38
N TRP A 141 -10.35 8.74 -7.07
CA TRP A 141 -9.17 8.30 -6.35
C TRP A 141 -9.37 6.87 -5.85
N LYS A 142 -8.59 5.92 -6.36
CA LYS A 142 -8.75 4.48 -6.07
C LYS A 142 -7.73 3.93 -5.09
N ALA A 143 -6.78 4.75 -4.66
CA ALA A 143 -5.82 4.41 -3.62
C ALA A 143 -5.37 5.66 -2.86
N VAL A 144 -5.00 5.47 -1.59
CA VAL A 144 -4.31 6.50 -0.80
C VAL A 144 -2.80 6.34 -1.02
N PRO A 145 -2.08 7.37 -1.54
CA PRO A 145 -0.63 7.31 -1.64
C PRO A 145 -0.01 7.12 -0.26
N TRP A 146 0.75 6.03 -0.08
CA TRP A 146 1.31 5.66 1.23
C TRP A 146 2.80 6.00 1.33
N PHE A 147 3.60 5.47 0.42
CA PHE A 147 5.02 5.79 0.30
C PHE A 147 5.44 5.66 -1.15
N TRP A 148 6.58 6.25 -1.47
CA TRP A 148 7.23 6.12 -2.77
C TRP A 148 8.69 5.72 -2.58
N ILE A 149 9.17 4.80 -3.41
CA ILE A 149 10.55 4.34 -3.39
C ILE A 149 11.31 5.09 -4.49
N SER A 150 12.23 5.95 -4.07
CA SER A 150 13.25 6.49 -4.98
C SER A 150 14.30 5.42 -5.24
N PHE A 151 14.69 5.24 -6.50
CA PHE A 151 15.69 4.25 -6.92
C PHE A 151 16.96 4.93 -7.48
N PRO A 152 17.71 5.72 -6.67
CA PRO A 152 18.92 6.37 -7.13
C PRO A 152 20.08 5.37 -7.25
N ALA A 153 21.03 5.67 -8.13
CA ALA A 153 22.30 4.95 -8.14
C ALA A 153 23.04 5.17 -6.82
N THR A 154 23.49 4.08 -6.20
CA THR A 154 24.33 4.12 -5.00
C THR A 154 25.73 3.59 -5.33
N TYR A 155 26.75 4.10 -4.62
CA TYR A 155 28.14 3.72 -4.85
C TYR A 155 28.92 3.68 -3.54
N ASN A 156 30.00 2.88 -3.53
CA ASN A 156 30.90 2.83 -2.40
C ASN A 156 31.95 3.95 -2.50
N MET A 157 31.77 4.99 -1.69
CA MET A 157 32.65 6.17 -1.67
C MET A 157 34.12 5.83 -1.38
N THR A 158 34.38 4.81 -0.55
CA THR A 158 35.75 4.39 -0.21
C THR A 158 36.47 3.83 -1.44
N HIS A 159 35.82 2.95 -2.21
CA HIS A 159 36.40 2.38 -3.42
C HIS A 159 36.63 3.44 -4.50
N PHE A 160 35.69 4.36 -4.67
CA PHE A 160 35.82 5.48 -5.60
C PHE A 160 37.00 6.40 -5.22
N LYS A 161 37.10 6.78 -3.95
CA LYS A 161 38.21 7.60 -3.45
C LYS A 161 39.56 6.90 -3.62
N GLN A 162 39.66 5.60 -3.31
CA GLN A 162 40.88 4.82 -3.49
C GLN A 162 41.31 4.73 -4.96
N ALA A 163 40.35 4.74 -5.89
CA ALA A 163 40.61 4.75 -7.33
C ALA A 163 40.80 6.14 -7.93
N GLY A 164 40.67 7.22 -7.14
CA GLY A 164 40.72 8.60 -7.65
C GLY A 164 39.56 8.95 -8.59
N LEU A 165 38.39 8.34 -8.38
CA LEU A 165 37.20 8.48 -9.23
C LEU A 165 36.17 9.41 -8.59
N GLU A 166 35.56 10.25 -9.42
CA GLU A 166 34.38 11.05 -9.07
C GLU A 166 33.08 10.26 -9.35
N THR A 167 31.94 10.82 -8.92
CA THR A 167 30.63 10.21 -9.25
C THR A 167 30.35 10.37 -10.75
N PRO A 168 30.05 9.28 -11.48
CA PRO A 168 29.83 9.35 -12.92
C PRO A 168 28.56 10.13 -13.23
N LYS A 169 28.61 10.92 -14.30
CA LYS A 169 27.49 11.70 -14.85
C LYS A 169 26.92 11.06 -16.11
N THR A 170 27.62 10.09 -16.71
CA THR A 170 27.17 9.38 -17.91
C THR A 170 27.35 7.86 -17.77
N TRP A 171 26.60 7.09 -18.56
CA TRP A 171 26.77 5.63 -18.65
C TRP A 171 28.16 5.24 -19.16
N ALA A 172 28.77 6.06 -20.04
CA ALA A 172 30.13 5.85 -20.53
C ALA A 172 31.19 6.02 -19.42
N GLU A 173 31.03 7.04 -18.57
CA GLU A 173 31.86 7.23 -17.37
C GLU A 173 31.68 6.07 -16.40
N LEU A 174 30.45 5.63 -16.14
CA LEU A 174 30.18 4.47 -15.28
C LEU A 174 30.88 3.21 -15.80
N LEU A 175 30.85 2.94 -17.11
CA LEU A 175 31.56 1.83 -17.73
C LEU A 175 33.08 1.96 -17.56
N HIS A 176 33.62 3.16 -17.75
CA HIS A 176 35.04 3.42 -17.55
C HIS A 176 35.46 3.17 -16.09
N HIS A 177 34.71 3.71 -15.14
CA HIS A 177 34.93 3.54 -13.70
C HIS A 177 34.81 2.06 -13.29
N GLY A 178 33.80 1.36 -13.81
CA GLY A 178 33.62 -0.07 -13.56
C GLY A 178 34.79 -0.93 -14.02
N LYS A 179 35.45 -0.58 -15.14
CA LYS A 179 36.67 -1.28 -15.61
C LYS A 179 37.86 -1.08 -14.65
N ILE A 180 38.01 0.11 -14.06
CA ILE A 180 39.06 0.41 -13.09
C ILE A 180 38.78 -0.35 -11.79
N LEU A 181 37.57 -0.21 -11.24
CA LEU A 181 37.17 -0.82 -9.98
C LEU A 181 37.20 -2.36 -10.06
N LYS A 182 36.83 -2.95 -11.20
CA LYS A 182 36.95 -4.40 -11.43
C LYS A 182 38.39 -4.91 -11.31
N LYS A 183 39.39 -4.16 -11.82
CA LYS A 183 40.81 -4.53 -11.70
C LYS A 183 41.30 -4.50 -10.24
N GLN A 184 40.64 -3.71 -9.39
CA GLN A 184 40.92 -3.59 -7.96
C GLN A 184 40.11 -4.60 -7.11
N GLY A 185 39.35 -5.50 -7.74
CA GLY A 185 38.53 -6.49 -7.04
C GLY A 185 37.14 -6.00 -6.60
N ASN A 186 36.75 -4.78 -6.98
CA ASN A 186 35.48 -4.15 -6.58
C ASN A 186 34.58 -3.87 -7.81
N PRO A 187 34.12 -4.90 -8.54
CA PRO A 187 33.36 -4.68 -9.78
C PRO A 187 32.04 -3.93 -9.53
N VAL A 188 31.66 -3.08 -10.47
CA VAL A 188 30.31 -2.50 -10.52
C VAL A 188 29.33 -3.57 -11.03
N GLY A 189 28.25 -3.78 -10.30
CA GLY A 189 27.19 -4.73 -10.67
C GLY A 189 25.91 -4.02 -11.09
N ILE A 190 25.37 -4.39 -12.25
CA ILE A 190 24.01 -4.06 -12.70
C ILE A 190 23.30 -5.39 -12.93
N ALA A 191 22.21 -5.63 -12.21
CA ALA A 191 21.49 -6.89 -12.30
C ALA A 191 20.82 -7.04 -13.66
N ILE A 192 20.94 -8.21 -14.29
CA ILE A 192 20.20 -8.61 -15.50
C ILE A 192 19.28 -9.77 -15.13
N SER A 193 18.01 -9.47 -14.92
CA SER A 193 17.00 -10.45 -14.55
C SER A 193 15.60 -9.90 -14.85
N HIS A 194 14.57 -10.73 -14.61
CA HIS A 194 13.18 -10.32 -14.74
C HIS A 194 12.60 -9.69 -13.46
N CYS A 195 13.42 -9.31 -12.47
CA CYS A 195 12.93 -8.65 -11.27
C CYS A 195 12.67 -7.15 -11.49
N ALA A 196 11.83 -6.55 -10.64
CA ALA A 196 11.46 -5.14 -10.72
C ALA A 196 12.68 -4.19 -10.64
N ASP A 197 13.68 -4.52 -9.81
CA ASP A 197 14.89 -3.69 -9.64
C ASP A 197 15.75 -3.65 -10.90
N ALA A 198 15.91 -4.80 -11.57
CA ALA A 198 16.61 -4.89 -12.84
C ALA A 198 15.86 -4.07 -13.92
N ASN A 199 14.53 -4.27 -14.03
CA ASN A 199 13.70 -3.50 -14.95
C ASN A 199 13.79 -1.99 -14.70
N SER A 200 13.73 -1.54 -13.43
CA SER A 200 13.85 -0.13 -13.05
C SER A 200 15.21 0.46 -13.48
N THR A 201 16.28 -0.32 -13.34
CA THR A 201 17.63 0.11 -13.79
C THR A 201 17.68 0.25 -15.31
N PHE A 202 17.16 -0.73 -16.06
CA PHE A 202 17.18 -0.69 -17.52
C PHE A 202 16.22 0.35 -18.12
N TRP A 203 15.08 0.60 -17.49
CA TRP A 203 14.23 1.74 -17.85
C TRP A 203 14.94 3.06 -17.62
N SER A 204 15.70 3.21 -16.53
CA SER A 204 16.52 4.41 -16.30
C SER A 204 17.57 4.61 -17.40
N VAL A 205 18.21 3.54 -17.88
CA VAL A 205 19.12 3.59 -19.04
C VAL A 205 18.35 4.04 -20.28
N LEU A 206 17.24 3.37 -20.60
CA LEU A 206 16.40 3.67 -21.78
C LEU A 206 15.96 5.14 -21.81
N TRP A 207 15.41 5.63 -20.70
CA TRP A 207 14.92 7.00 -20.55
C TRP A 207 16.06 8.03 -20.63
N SER A 208 17.28 7.69 -20.17
CA SER A 208 18.45 8.57 -20.32
C SER A 208 18.82 8.84 -21.79
N TYR A 209 18.42 7.96 -22.71
CA TYR A 209 18.64 8.09 -24.15
C TYR A 209 17.38 8.52 -24.91
N GLY A 210 16.34 8.99 -24.20
CA GLY A 210 15.08 9.45 -24.81
C GLY A 210 14.16 8.33 -25.29
N GLY A 211 14.45 7.07 -24.94
CA GLY A 211 13.54 5.96 -25.18
C GLY A 211 12.32 6.05 -24.26
N LYS A 212 11.28 5.27 -24.57
CA LYS A 212 10.05 5.17 -23.79
C LYS A 212 9.67 3.71 -23.66
N VAL A 213 9.03 3.37 -22.54
CA VAL A 213 8.47 2.02 -22.31
C VAL A 213 7.06 1.92 -22.89
N LEU A 214 6.37 3.05 -22.96
CA LEU A 214 5.03 3.23 -23.51
C LEU A 214 4.93 4.67 -24.04
N GLU A 215 4.26 4.86 -25.16
CA GLU A 215 3.93 6.17 -25.70
C GLU A 215 2.85 6.88 -24.88
N ALA A 216 2.70 8.18 -25.12
CA ALA A 216 1.72 9.00 -24.40
C ALA A 216 0.27 8.58 -24.65
N ASP A 217 0.01 7.78 -25.69
CA ASP A 217 -1.31 7.23 -25.99
C ASP A 217 -1.70 6.03 -25.11
N GLY A 218 -0.75 5.51 -24.31
CA GLY A 218 -0.97 4.37 -23.43
C GLY A 218 -1.16 3.04 -24.15
N LYS A 219 -0.87 2.97 -25.46
CA LYS A 219 -1.15 1.81 -26.32
C LYS A 219 0.06 1.29 -27.08
N THR A 220 0.99 2.15 -27.45
CA THR A 220 2.15 1.82 -28.31
C THR A 220 3.47 1.91 -27.57
#